data_AF-T0PRU6-F1
#
_entry.id   AF-T0PRU6-F1
#
_cell.length_a   1.000
_cell.length_b   1.000
_cell.length_c   1.000
_cell.angle_alpha   90.00
_cell.angle_beta   90.00
_cell.angle_gamma   90.00
#
_symmetry.space_group_name_H-M   'P 1'
#
loop_
_entity.id
_entity.type
_entity.pdbx_description
1 polymer ?
#
loop_
_entity_poly.entity_id
_entity_poly.type
_entity_poly.pdbx_seq_one_letter_code
_entity_poly.pdbx_strand_id
1 'polypeptide(L)'
;MFDTRPALLSAVLAGATEIVSMLLASFGDVIDVNAISNVTEVLQWPLMEATMEGHKEIALRLLDHPCIDINLMTHHGSTVLLSACWFDCLPVVERLLAMPGVVTSIVTKSGRTPFTCACCGDHVTIVRVLLDQNAIPDLNVQDHAGMSGFMWLCVHNQVDLVDELKDKVDLNLRCTKGLTALDYLSRHLSHGANDNATLVNLTESILALGGTFGTRAQSIISRRTCPADEVNLAELAFYMRFDALEQAIRNGAFAGDVNRLYKQLTALHILSTGFGVTPEDTSLEYEPRVDLIECLLTQYPSINLEITQTVSSVLHSN
;
A
#
# COMPACT_ATOMS: atom_id res chain seq x y z
N MET A 1 -32.74 -5.91 26.19
CA MET A 1 -31.88 -7.01 26.68
C MET A 1 -30.80 -6.33 27.52
N PHE A 2 -30.75 -6.56 28.82
CA PHE A 2 -29.69 -5.95 29.64
C PHE A 2 -28.36 -6.54 29.18
N ASP A 3 -27.39 -5.68 28.93
CA ASP A 3 -26.05 -6.07 28.50
C ASP A 3 -25.39 -6.87 29.65
N THR A 4 -25.33 -8.20 29.53
CA THR A 4 -24.85 -9.10 30.59
C THR A 4 -23.33 -9.30 30.53
N ARG A 5 -22.60 -8.29 30.03
CA ARG A 5 -21.13 -8.36 29.96
C ARG A 5 -20.54 -8.47 31.36
N PRO A 6 -19.54 -9.35 31.57
CA PRO A 6 -18.78 -9.39 32.81
C PRO A 6 -18.20 -8.00 33.13
N ALA A 7 -18.18 -7.64 34.41
CA ALA A 7 -17.69 -6.33 34.86
C ALA A 7 -16.27 -6.02 34.34
N LEU A 8 -15.41 -7.04 34.27
CA LEU A 8 -14.07 -6.93 33.68
C LEU A 8 -14.13 -6.50 32.22
N LEU A 9 -14.92 -7.18 31.38
CA LEU A 9 -15.03 -6.84 29.96
C LEU A 9 -15.56 -5.43 29.76
N SER A 10 -16.55 -5.01 30.56
CA SER A 10 -17.07 -3.63 30.51
C SER A 10 -16.01 -2.60 30.89
N ALA A 11 -15.15 -2.88 31.88
CA ALA A 11 -14.04 -2.02 32.25
C ALA A 11 -12.95 -1.97 31.16
N VAL A 12 -12.67 -3.11 30.51
CA VAL A 12 -11.74 -3.18 29.36
C VAL A 12 -12.26 -2.35 28.19
N LEU A 13 -13.52 -2.53 27.80
CA LEU A 13 -14.15 -1.77 26.72
C LEU A 13 -14.12 -0.25 26.95
N ALA A 14 -14.18 0.16 28.22
CA ALA A 14 -14.10 1.56 28.60
C ALA A 14 -12.65 2.09 28.71
N GLY A 15 -11.64 1.24 28.52
CA GLY A 15 -10.24 1.57 28.73
C GLY A 15 -9.89 1.95 30.17
N ALA A 16 -10.69 1.50 31.15
CA ALA A 16 -10.57 1.89 32.55
C ALA A 16 -9.48 1.11 33.29
N THR A 17 -8.22 1.44 33.03
CA THR A 17 -7.02 0.72 33.52
C THR A 17 -7.01 0.52 35.04
N GLU A 18 -7.38 1.55 35.82
CA GLU A 18 -7.41 1.48 37.28
C GLU A 18 -8.50 0.52 37.78
N ILE A 19 -9.67 0.53 37.13
CA ILE A 19 -10.76 -0.38 37.46
C ILE A 19 -10.36 -1.82 37.14
N VAL A 20 -9.77 -2.06 35.97
CA VAL A 20 -9.25 -3.38 35.59
C VAL A 20 -8.22 -3.85 36.63
N SER A 21 -7.28 -2.99 37.02
CA SER A 21 -6.26 -3.32 38.02
C SER A 21 -6.87 -3.67 39.37
N MET A 22 -7.88 -2.92 39.81
CA MET A 22 -8.58 -3.18 41.06
C MET A 22 -9.36 -4.50 41.01
N LEU A 23 -10.02 -4.79 39.89
CA LEU A 23 -10.77 -6.03 39.68
C LEU A 23 -9.84 -7.25 39.69
N LEU A 24 -8.72 -7.19 38.97
CA LEU A 24 -7.73 -8.28 38.93
C LEU A 24 -7.05 -8.47 40.29
N ALA A 25 -6.70 -7.38 41.00
CA ALA A 25 -6.04 -7.47 42.29
C ALA A 25 -6.96 -7.97 43.42
N SER A 26 -8.24 -7.58 43.40
CA SER A 26 -9.18 -7.89 44.48
C SER A 26 -9.97 -9.19 44.24
N PHE A 27 -10.15 -9.57 42.97
CA PHE A 27 -11.02 -10.67 42.56
C PHE A 27 -10.39 -11.61 41.52
N GLY A 28 -9.07 -11.54 41.28
CA GLY A 28 -8.38 -12.35 40.28
C GLY A 28 -8.65 -13.86 40.40
N ASP A 29 -8.72 -14.38 41.62
CA ASP A 29 -8.97 -15.81 41.88
C ASP A 29 -10.39 -16.28 41.51
N VAL A 30 -11.34 -15.35 41.37
CA VAL A 30 -12.78 -15.66 41.15
C VAL A 30 -13.26 -15.18 39.79
N ILE A 31 -12.64 -14.14 39.24
CA ILE A 31 -13.05 -13.55 37.98
C ILE A 31 -12.59 -14.42 36.81
N ASP A 32 -13.53 -14.76 35.93
CA ASP A 32 -13.17 -15.42 34.68
C ASP A 32 -12.59 -14.38 33.71
N VAL A 33 -11.25 -14.30 33.67
CA VAL A 33 -10.50 -13.41 32.76
C VAL A 33 -10.64 -13.78 31.29
N ASN A 34 -11.16 -14.97 31.00
CA ASN A 34 -11.39 -15.50 29.66
C ASN A 34 -12.86 -15.43 29.24
N ALA A 35 -13.72 -14.82 30.06
CA ALA A 35 -15.16 -14.81 29.81
C ALA A 35 -15.48 -14.21 28.44
N ILE A 36 -16.10 -15.03 27.59
CA ILE A 36 -16.46 -14.66 26.22
C ILE A 36 -17.81 -13.96 26.24
N SER A 37 -17.86 -12.75 25.71
CA SER A 37 -19.10 -12.08 25.35
C SER A 37 -19.56 -12.51 23.97
N ASN A 38 -20.85 -12.83 23.90
CA ASN A 38 -21.60 -13.06 22.66
C ASN A 38 -22.60 -11.92 22.37
N VAL A 39 -22.44 -10.78 23.06
CA VAL A 39 -23.35 -9.63 22.90
C VAL A 39 -23.17 -8.98 21.53
N THR A 40 -21.95 -9.02 21.00
CA THR A 40 -21.65 -8.66 19.60
C THR A 40 -21.70 -9.93 18.75
N GLU A 41 -21.86 -9.79 17.43
CA GLU A 41 -21.75 -10.92 16.48
C GLU A 41 -20.34 -11.56 16.49
N VAL A 42 -19.41 -10.98 17.26
CA VAL A 42 -18.01 -11.39 17.38
C VAL A 42 -17.79 -11.99 18.76
N LEU A 43 -17.28 -13.23 18.82
CA LEU A 43 -16.76 -13.78 20.08
C LEU A 43 -15.55 -12.95 20.55
N GLN A 44 -15.75 -12.18 21.63
CA GLN A 44 -14.73 -11.30 22.22
C GLN A 44 -14.59 -11.59 23.72
N TRP A 45 -13.35 -11.57 24.22
CA TRP A 45 -13.00 -11.73 25.63
C TRP A 45 -12.04 -10.59 26.04
N PRO A 46 -11.83 -10.34 27.35
CA PRO A 46 -11.09 -9.17 27.84
C PRO A 46 -9.75 -8.93 27.14
N LEU A 47 -8.92 -9.95 26.97
CA LEU A 47 -7.59 -9.79 26.36
C LEU A 47 -7.64 -9.46 24.86
N MET A 48 -8.56 -10.09 24.11
CA MET A 48 -8.77 -9.78 22.70
C MET A 48 -9.21 -8.32 22.54
N GLU A 49 -10.18 -7.88 23.35
CA GLU A 49 -10.72 -6.53 23.29
C GLU A 49 -9.66 -5.48 23.62
N ALA A 50 -8.93 -5.67 24.72
CA ALA A 50 -7.84 -4.77 25.10
C ALA A 50 -6.77 -4.64 24.00
N THR A 51 -6.52 -5.72 23.27
CA THR A 51 -5.55 -5.73 22.15
C THR A 51 -6.08 -4.98 20.94
N MET A 52 -7.35 -5.19 20.56
CA MET A 52 -7.98 -4.54 19.40
C MET A 52 -8.16 -3.04 19.60
N GLU A 53 -8.55 -2.62 20.80
CA GLU A 53 -8.73 -1.20 21.16
C GLU A 53 -7.39 -0.50 21.51
N GLY A 54 -6.27 -1.21 21.39
CA GLY A 54 -4.93 -0.66 21.65
C GLY A 54 -4.67 -0.32 23.12
N HIS A 55 -5.44 -0.88 24.06
CA HIS A 55 -5.26 -0.72 25.50
C HIS A 55 -4.10 -1.59 26.01
N LYS A 56 -2.88 -1.25 25.58
CA LYS A 56 -1.65 -2.04 25.79
C LYS A 56 -1.41 -2.39 27.26
N GLU A 57 -1.59 -1.43 28.17
CA GLU A 57 -1.39 -1.67 29.60
C GLU A 57 -2.39 -2.68 30.18
N ILE A 58 -3.67 -2.57 29.79
CA ILE A 58 -4.71 -3.51 30.21
C ILE A 58 -4.39 -4.91 29.67
N ALA A 59 -4.00 -5.01 28.40
CA ALA A 59 -3.62 -6.28 27.78
C ALA A 59 -2.45 -6.93 28.51
N LEU A 60 -1.41 -6.17 28.86
CA LEU A 60 -0.25 -6.68 29.62
C LEU A 60 -0.67 -7.18 31.02
N ARG A 61 -1.51 -6.43 31.73
CA ARG A 61 -2.04 -6.85 33.05
C ARG A 61 -2.86 -8.15 32.96
N LEU A 62 -3.64 -8.30 31.89
CA LEU A 62 -4.40 -9.54 31.64
C LEU A 62 -3.47 -10.71 31.32
N LEU A 63 -2.38 -10.49 30.57
CA LEU A 63 -1.37 -11.52 30.28
C LEU A 63 -0.57 -11.96 31.51
N ASP A 64 -0.46 -11.11 32.53
CA ASP A 64 0.16 -11.45 33.80
C ASP A 64 -0.75 -12.33 34.70
N HIS A 65 -2.02 -12.50 34.33
CA HIS A 65 -2.96 -13.30 35.11
C HIS A 65 -2.68 -14.81 34.95
N PRO A 66 -2.59 -15.60 36.03
CA PRO A 66 -2.15 -17.00 35.97
C PRO A 66 -3.09 -17.92 35.18
N CYS A 67 -4.38 -17.57 35.08
CA CYS A 67 -5.39 -18.37 34.38
C CYS A 67 -5.72 -17.87 32.96
N ILE A 68 -4.93 -16.94 32.40
CA ILE A 68 -5.19 -16.40 31.07
C ILE A 68 -5.00 -17.47 29.98
N ASP A 69 -5.98 -17.62 29.09
CA ASP A 69 -5.85 -18.43 27.88
C ASP A 69 -5.49 -17.55 26.70
N ILE A 70 -4.23 -17.65 26.27
CA ILE A 70 -3.65 -16.85 25.18
C ILE A 70 -3.98 -17.38 23.77
N ASN A 71 -4.53 -18.60 23.68
CA ASN A 71 -4.79 -19.29 22.42
C ASN A 71 -6.28 -19.34 22.04
N LEU A 72 -7.14 -18.68 22.81
CA LEU A 72 -8.54 -18.48 22.43
C LEU A 72 -8.65 -17.85 21.04
N MET A 73 -9.68 -18.25 20.32
CA MET A 73 -9.90 -17.85 18.93
C MET A 73 -11.24 -17.14 18.79
N THR A 74 -11.25 -16.06 18.02
CA THR A 74 -12.51 -15.45 17.58
C THR A 74 -13.23 -16.38 16.60
N HIS A 75 -14.48 -16.06 16.29
CA HIS A 75 -15.22 -16.73 15.22
C HIS A 75 -14.55 -16.59 13.83
N HIS A 76 -13.60 -15.67 13.65
CA HIS A 76 -12.77 -15.54 12.45
C HIS A 76 -11.47 -16.37 12.50
N GLY A 77 -11.28 -17.17 13.54
CA GLY A 77 -10.07 -17.95 13.74
C GLY A 77 -8.84 -17.13 14.13
N SER A 78 -9.02 -15.90 14.62
CA SER A 78 -7.91 -15.05 15.05
C SER A 78 -7.61 -15.28 16.52
N THR A 79 -6.35 -15.54 16.85
CA THR A 79 -5.81 -15.49 18.22
C THR A 79 -5.43 -14.07 18.61
N VAL A 80 -5.11 -13.85 19.88
CA VAL A 80 -4.60 -12.55 20.37
C VAL A 80 -3.32 -12.15 19.64
N LEU A 81 -2.42 -13.10 19.38
CA LEU A 81 -1.17 -12.84 18.64
C LEU A 81 -1.46 -12.32 17.22
N LEU A 82 -2.37 -12.97 16.50
CA LEU A 82 -2.78 -12.53 15.15
C LEU A 82 -3.35 -11.11 15.17
N SER A 83 -4.21 -10.79 16.14
CA SER A 83 -4.78 -9.45 16.31
C SER A 83 -3.71 -8.42 16.72
N ALA A 84 -2.80 -8.76 17.63
CA ALA A 84 -1.72 -7.88 18.06
C ALA A 84 -0.78 -7.53 16.88
N CYS A 85 -0.50 -8.50 16.01
CA CYS A 85 0.26 -8.28 14.77
C CYS A 85 -0.52 -7.47 13.73
N TRP A 86 -1.85 -7.46 13.75
CA TRP A 86 -2.67 -6.69 12.81
C TRP A 86 -2.83 -5.22 13.26
N PHE A 87 -3.00 -5.00 14.57
CA PHE A 87 -3.29 -3.69 15.18
C PHE A 87 -2.04 -2.97 15.75
N ASP A 88 -0.83 -3.36 15.35
CA ASP A 88 0.44 -2.77 15.81
C ASP A 88 0.63 -2.74 17.35
N CYS A 89 0.29 -3.84 18.02
CA CYS A 89 0.41 -3.95 19.46
C CYS A 89 1.72 -4.64 19.87
N LEU A 90 2.85 -4.00 19.57
CA LEU A 90 4.20 -4.55 19.82
C LEU A 90 4.42 -5.10 21.25
N PRO A 91 4.06 -4.40 22.35
CA PRO A 91 4.30 -4.93 23.69
C PRO A 91 3.54 -6.24 23.97
N VAL A 92 2.34 -6.38 23.40
CA VAL A 92 1.54 -7.61 23.51
C VAL A 92 2.15 -8.72 22.67
N VAL A 93 2.65 -8.42 21.46
CA VAL A 93 3.39 -9.40 20.64
C VAL A 93 4.62 -9.93 21.39
N GLU A 94 5.48 -9.04 21.89
CA GLU A 94 6.69 -9.44 22.63
C GLU A 94 6.35 -10.28 23.86
N ARG A 95 5.34 -9.85 24.63
CA ARG A 95 4.90 -10.58 25.83
C ARG A 95 4.36 -11.96 25.48
N LEU A 96 3.50 -12.06 24.48
CA LEU A 96 2.91 -13.33 24.04
C LEU A 96 3.97 -14.30 23.54
N LEU A 97 4.92 -13.85 22.72
CA LEU A 97 5.96 -14.71 22.19
C LEU A 97 6.96 -15.18 23.27
N ALA A 98 7.13 -14.40 24.35
CA ALA A 98 7.90 -14.81 25.52
C ALA A 98 7.15 -15.81 26.43
N MET A 99 5.84 -16.02 26.25
CA MET A 99 5.06 -16.94 27.07
C MET A 99 5.13 -18.38 26.53
N PRO A 100 5.32 -19.39 27.42
CA PRO A 100 5.29 -20.78 27.00
C PRO A 100 3.89 -21.17 26.52
N GLY A 101 3.84 -21.97 25.45
CA GLY A 101 2.58 -22.50 24.92
C GLY A 101 1.82 -21.56 23.98
N VAL A 102 2.37 -20.41 23.62
CA VAL A 102 1.82 -19.57 22.54
C VAL A 102 1.86 -20.33 21.21
N VAL A 103 0.71 -20.43 20.53
CA VAL A 103 0.62 -21.11 19.23
C VAL A 103 0.74 -20.09 18.10
N THR A 104 1.85 -20.13 17.37
CA THR A 104 2.14 -19.20 16.26
C THR A 104 1.73 -19.73 14.89
N SER A 105 1.37 -21.02 14.80
CA SER A 105 1.00 -21.69 13.54
C SER A 105 -0.45 -21.48 13.10
N ILE A 106 -1.28 -20.82 13.93
CA ILE A 106 -2.68 -20.56 13.60
C ILE A 106 -2.76 -19.48 12.52
N VAL A 107 -3.69 -19.66 11.58
CA VAL A 107 -4.00 -18.70 10.53
C VAL A 107 -5.43 -18.19 10.67
N THR A 108 -5.65 -16.93 10.28
CA THR A 108 -7.01 -16.37 10.21
C THR A 108 -7.85 -17.09 9.15
N LYS A 109 -9.17 -16.87 9.17
CA LYS A 109 -10.08 -17.26 8.08
C LYS A 109 -9.73 -16.65 6.71
N SER A 110 -8.85 -15.66 6.64
CA SER A 110 -8.33 -15.12 5.38
C SER A 110 -6.97 -15.73 4.99
N GLY A 111 -6.51 -16.76 5.70
CA GLY A 111 -5.24 -17.44 5.45
C GLY A 111 -4.00 -16.68 5.93
N ARG A 112 -4.14 -15.72 6.85
CA ARG A 112 -3.01 -14.90 7.31
C ARG A 112 -2.35 -15.50 8.55
N THR A 113 -1.03 -15.61 8.51
CA THR A 113 -0.17 -15.87 9.68
C THR A 113 0.11 -14.56 10.44
N PRO A 114 0.67 -14.61 11.66
CA PRO A 114 1.12 -13.41 12.36
C PRO A 114 2.09 -12.55 11.54
N PHE A 115 3.00 -13.20 10.80
CA PHE A 115 3.92 -12.53 9.87
C PHE A 115 3.18 -11.80 8.75
N THR A 116 2.27 -12.48 8.04
CA THR A 116 1.51 -11.87 6.95
C THR A 116 0.60 -10.74 7.44
N CYS A 117 0.05 -10.83 8.66
CA CYS A 117 -0.67 -9.73 9.29
C CYS A 117 0.22 -8.50 9.49
N ALA A 118 1.40 -8.66 10.11
CA ALA A 118 2.34 -7.57 10.37
C ALA A 118 2.85 -6.93 9.08
N CYS A 119 3.23 -7.74 8.08
CA CYS A 119 3.64 -7.23 6.77
C CYS A 119 2.50 -6.50 6.04
N CYS A 120 1.27 -7.03 6.09
CA CYS A 120 0.11 -6.37 5.47
C CYS A 120 -0.18 -5.01 6.11
N GLY A 121 0.02 -4.88 7.42
CA GLY A 121 -0.16 -3.65 8.18
C GLY A 121 1.01 -2.66 8.12
N ASP A 122 2.12 -3.03 7.49
CA ASP A 122 3.39 -2.26 7.46
C ASP A 122 4.07 -2.09 8.84
N HIS A 123 3.87 -3.05 9.75
CA HIS A 123 4.36 -2.97 11.13
C HIS A 123 5.79 -3.51 11.23
N VAL A 124 6.75 -2.77 10.68
CA VAL A 124 8.18 -3.16 10.53
C VAL A 124 8.79 -3.69 11.84
N THR A 125 8.53 -3.05 12.97
CA THR A 125 9.09 -3.47 14.27
C THR A 125 8.56 -4.85 14.69
N ILE A 126 7.27 -5.11 14.48
CA ILE A 126 6.66 -6.42 14.76
C ILE A 126 7.22 -7.48 13.80
N VAL A 127 7.41 -7.14 12.52
CA VAL A 127 8.04 -8.04 11.54
C VAL A 127 9.41 -8.47 12.04
N ARG A 128 10.24 -7.54 12.52
CA ARG A 128 11.57 -7.87 13.08
C ARG A 128 11.48 -8.77 14.30
N VAL A 129 10.61 -8.48 15.27
CA VAL A 129 10.41 -9.34 16.44
C VAL A 129 10.00 -10.77 16.07
N LEU A 130 9.10 -10.92 15.09
CA LEU A 130 8.65 -12.23 14.63
C LEU A 130 9.78 -13.04 13.95
N LEU A 131 10.66 -12.36 13.21
CA LEU A 131 11.82 -12.97 12.55
C LEU A 131 12.89 -13.37 13.58
N ASP A 132 13.21 -12.50 14.53
CA ASP A 132 14.28 -12.71 15.52
C ASP A 132 14.00 -13.91 16.45
N GLN A 133 12.74 -14.12 16.81
CA GLN A 133 12.35 -15.20 17.72
C GLN A 133 12.09 -16.53 16.99
N ASN A 134 12.36 -16.60 15.68
CA ASN A 134 12.04 -17.73 14.81
C ASN A 134 10.59 -18.22 15.03
N ALA A 135 9.69 -17.27 15.34
CA ALA A 135 8.32 -17.53 15.74
C ALA A 135 7.45 -17.97 14.57
N ILE A 136 7.95 -17.80 13.35
CA ILE A 136 7.24 -18.05 12.10
C ILE A 136 7.87 -19.25 11.40
N PRO A 137 7.15 -20.38 11.29
CA PRO A 137 7.70 -21.60 10.70
C PRO A 137 7.85 -21.53 9.17
N ASP A 138 7.05 -20.69 8.50
CA ASP A 138 7.07 -20.52 7.05
C ASP A 138 6.72 -19.07 6.66
N LEU A 139 7.65 -18.40 5.96
CA LEU A 139 7.49 -17.04 5.45
C LEU A 139 6.71 -16.98 4.12
N ASN A 140 6.48 -18.13 3.48
CA ASN A 140 5.88 -18.25 2.16
C ASN A 140 4.36 -18.43 2.18
N VAL A 141 3.74 -18.45 3.37
CA VAL A 141 2.28 -18.60 3.49
C VAL A 141 1.56 -17.43 2.82
N GLN A 142 0.68 -17.76 1.87
CA GLN A 142 -0.15 -16.81 1.14
C GLN A 142 -1.54 -16.69 1.77
N ASP A 143 -2.05 -15.46 1.86
CA ASP A 143 -3.44 -15.22 2.22
C ASP A 143 -4.40 -15.60 1.07
N HIS A 144 -5.72 -15.45 1.28
CA HIS A 144 -6.72 -15.79 0.27
C HIS A 144 -6.64 -14.95 -1.02
N ALA A 145 -5.96 -13.78 -1.00
CA ALA A 145 -5.66 -13.03 -2.21
C ALA A 145 -4.40 -13.55 -2.93
N GLY A 146 -3.76 -14.60 -2.39
CA GLY A 146 -2.49 -15.13 -2.84
C GLY A 146 -1.31 -14.24 -2.44
N MET A 147 -1.47 -13.34 -1.46
CA MET A 147 -0.39 -12.44 -1.05
C MET A 147 0.43 -13.07 0.08
N SER A 148 1.74 -13.22 -0.12
CA SER A 148 2.67 -13.55 0.98
C SER A 148 3.07 -12.30 1.76
N GLY A 149 3.62 -12.47 2.98
CA GLY A 149 4.17 -11.35 3.74
C GLY A 149 5.26 -10.60 2.96
N PHE A 150 6.13 -11.32 2.25
CA PHE A 150 7.16 -10.71 1.39
C PHE A 150 6.55 -9.83 0.27
N MET A 151 5.46 -10.26 -0.37
CA MET A 151 4.78 -9.42 -1.35
C MET A 151 4.20 -8.15 -0.73
N TRP A 152 3.68 -8.19 0.50
CA TRP A 152 3.20 -7.01 1.20
C TRP A 152 4.34 -6.03 1.53
N LEU A 153 5.52 -6.53 1.90
CA LEU A 153 6.71 -5.67 2.06
C LEU A 153 7.08 -4.95 0.75
N CYS A 154 6.98 -5.63 -0.39
CA CYS A 154 7.17 -4.99 -1.70
C CYS A 154 6.06 -3.97 -2.01
N VAL A 155 4.80 -4.23 -1.64
CA VAL A 155 3.68 -3.27 -1.78
C VAL A 155 3.96 -1.98 -1.01
N HIS A 156 4.50 -2.08 0.19
CA HIS A 156 4.79 -0.94 1.07
C HIS A 156 6.16 -0.30 0.84
N ASN A 157 6.93 -0.79 -0.13
CA ASN A 157 8.27 -0.31 -0.44
C ASN A 157 9.26 -0.41 0.74
N GLN A 158 9.16 -1.48 1.53
CA GLN A 158 10.03 -1.74 2.68
C GLN A 158 11.39 -2.32 2.22
N VAL A 159 12.18 -1.51 1.51
CA VAL A 159 13.44 -1.89 0.84
C VAL A 159 14.38 -2.67 1.74
N ASP A 160 14.58 -2.23 2.98
CA ASP A 160 15.50 -2.88 3.92
C ASP A 160 15.06 -4.31 4.27
N LEU A 161 13.78 -4.52 4.55
CA LEU A 161 13.25 -5.85 4.87
C LEU A 161 13.17 -6.74 3.62
N VAL A 162 12.89 -6.17 2.46
CA VAL A 162 12.91 -6.90 1.19
C VAL A 162 14.33 -7.38 0.87
N ASP A 163 15.34 -6.52 1.06
CA ASP A 163 16.75 -6.88 0.88
C ASP A 163 17.21 -7.97 1.86
N GLU A 164 16.78 -7.88 3.13
CA GLU A 164 17.11 -8.86 4.16
C GLU A 164 16.46 -10.24 3.94
N LEU A 165 15.25 -10.28 3.37
CA LEU A 165 14.44 -11.50 3.28
C LEU A 165 14.48 -12.17 1.90
N LYS A 166 14.98 -11.52 0.85
CA LYS A 166 14.96 -12.04 -0.53
C LYS A 166 15.57 -13.44 -0.68
N ASP A 167 16.56 -13.78 0.15
CA ASP A 167 17.24 -15.08 0.13
C ASP A 167 16.54 -16.16 1.00
N LYS A 168 15.50 -15.80 1.75
CA LYS A 168 14.80 -16.65 2.73
C LYS A 168 13.38 -17.04 2.28
N VAL A 169 12.94 -16.56 1.13
CA VAL A 169 11.56 -16.69 0.64
C VAL A 169 11.51 -17.22 -0.79
N ASP A 170 10.35 -17.74 -1.19
CA ASP A 170 10.06 -18.04 -2.58
C ASP A 170 9.66 -16.75 -3.32
N LEU A 171 10.60 -16.26 -4.15
CA LEU A 171 10.47 -15.04 -4.94
C LEU A 171 9.43 -15.17 -6.09
N ASN A 172 9.01 -16.39 -6.42
CA ASN A 172 8.17 -16.71 -7.58
C ASN A 172 6.72 -17.06 -7.21
N LEU A 173 6.35 -16.95 -5.94
CA LEU A 173 4.97 -17.00 -5.52
C LEU A 173 4.12 -16.01 -6.32
N ARG A 174 2.86 -16.38 -6.57
CA ARG A 174 1.93 -15.58 -7.37
C ARG A 174 0.65 -15.31 -6.61
N CYS A 175 0.23 -14.06 -6.59
CA CYS A 175 -1.09 -13.71 -6.08
C CYS A 175 -2.18 -14.15 -7.06
N THR A 176 -3.44 -14.06 -6.63
CA THR A 176 -4.62 -14.39 -7.47
C THR A 176 -4.70 -13.58 -8.77
N LYS A 177 -4.02 -12.42 -8.85
CA LYS A 177 -3.90 -11.60 -10.07
C LYS A 177 -2.74 -12.02 -10.99
N GLY A 178 -2.00 -13.08 -10.63
CA GLY A 178 -0.82 -13.57 -11.34
C GLY A 178 0.45 -12.74 -11.12
N LEU A 179 0.45 -11.82 -10.15
CA LEU A 179 1.57 -10.93 -9.84
C LEU A 179 2.50 -11.56 -8.78
N THR A 180 3.78 -11.27 -8.92
CA THR A 180 4.88 -11.68 -8.04
C THR A 180 5.33 -10.53 -7.16
N ALA A 181 6.23 -10.79 -6.20
CA ALA A 181 6.85 -9.74 -5.38
C ALA A 181 7.57 -8.69 -6.24
N LEU A 182 8.22 -9.12 -7.32
CA LEU A 182 8.93 -8.23 -8.25
C LEU A 182 7.98 -7.27 -8.98
N ASP A 183 6.79 -7.72 -9.37
CA ASP A 183 5.76 -6.85 -9.97
C ASP A 183 5.32 -5.74 -9.02
N TYR A 184 5.26 -6.01 -7.72
CA TYR A 184 4.91 -5.00 -6.72
C TYR A 184 6.07 -4.04 -6.46
N LEU A 185 7.30 -4.55 -6.31
CA LEU A 185 8.48 -3.72 -6.09
C LEU A 185 8.70 -2.74 -7.24
N SER A 186 8.57 -3.20 -8.49
CA SER A 186 8.78 -2.36 -9.68
C SER A 186 7.73 -1.25 -9.87
N ARG A 187 6.59 -1.29 -9.16
CA ARG A 187 5.60 -0.19 -9.20
C ARG A 187 6.08 1.08 -8.52
N HIS A 188 7.09 0.97 -7.66
CA HIS A 188 7.68 2.11 -6.94
C HIS A 188 8.81 2.80 -7.72
N LEU A 189 9.21 2.26 -8.88
CA LEU A 189 10.12 2.94 -9.79
C LEU A 189 9.41 4.19 -10.34
N SER A 190 9.83 5.36 -9.89
CA SER A 190 9.22 6.63 -10.27
C SER A 190 10.00 7.30 -11.41
N HIS A 191 9.30 7.91 -12.35
CA HIS A 191 9.93 8.73 -13.38
C HIS A 191 10.33 10.08 -12.76
N GLY A 192 11.65 10.33 -12.63
CA GLY A 192 12.18 11.65 -12.26
C GLY A 192 12.63 11.82 -10.81
N ALA A 193 12.64 10.78 -9.97
CA ALA A 193 13.31 10.83 -8.67
C ALA A 193 14.79 10.44 -8.81
N ASN A 194 15.68 11.17 -8.13
CA ASN A 194 17.13 10.95 -8.12
C ASN A 194 17.60 9.67 -7.39
N ASP A 195 16.68 8.80 -6.93
CA ASP A 195 17.03 7.64 -6.08
C ASP A 195 16.31 6.34 -6.47
N ASN A 196 16.15 6.08 -7.77
CA ASN A 196 15.77 4.74 -8.23
C ASN A 196 16.92 3.73 -8.09
N ALA A 197 18.15 4.19 -7.80
CA ALA A 197 19.34 3.34 -7.77
C ALA A 197 19.17 2.17 -6.79
N THR A 198 18.68 2.46 -5.58
CA THR A 198 18.47 1.43 -4.55
C THR A 198 17.42 0.40 -5.00
N LEU A 199 16.29 0.85 -5.56
CA LEU A 199 15.23 -0.04 -6.05
C LEU A 199 15.63 -0.85 -7.29
N VAL A 200 16.41 -0.25 -8.20
CA VAL A 200 16.95 -0.95 -9.38
C VAL A 200 17.93 -2.02 -8.93
N ASN A 201 18.87 -1.69 -8.05
CA ASN A 201 19.83 -2.65 -7.51
C ASN A 201 19.13 -3.81 -6.79
N LEU A 202 18.09 -3.52 -6.00
CA LEU A 202 17.30 -4.54 -5.33
C LEU A 202 16.51 -5.41 -6.32
N THR A 203 15.92 -4.79 -7.36
CA THR A 203 15.23 -5.50 -8.45
C THR A 203 16.19 -6.43 -9.18
N GLU A 204 17.38 -5.95 -9.55
CA GLU A 204 18.44 -6.73 -10.18
C GLU A 204 18.92 -7.87 -9.28
N SER A 205 19.06 -7.62 -7.98
CA SER A 205 19.43 -8.65 -7.01
C SER A 205 18.37 -9.75 -6.93
N ILE A 206 17.08 -9.40 -6.91
CA ILE A 206 15.97 -10.39 -6.89
C ILE A 206 15.95 -11.19 -8.19
N LEU A 207 16.17 -10.54 -9.34
CA LEU A 207 16.30 -11.22 -10.64
C LEU A 207 17.48 -12.19 -10.67
N ALA A 208 18.63 -11.79 -10.12
CA ALA A 208 19.83 -12.63 -10.04
C ALA A 208 19.64 -13.88 -9.18
N LEU A 209 18.78 -13.78 -8.15
CA LEU A 209 18.35 -14.91 -7.32
C LEU A 209 17.29 -15.81 -7.99
N GLY A 210 16.88 -15.48 -9.22
CA GLY A 210 15.88 -16.25 -9.98
C GLY A 210 14.43 -15.84 -9.70
N GLY A 211 14.20 -14.70 -9.04
CA GLY A 211 12.88 -14.08 -8.99
C GLY A 211 12.44 -13.66 -10.39
N THR A 212 11.15 -13.79 -10.68
CA THR A 212 10.59 -13.49 -12.00
C THR A 212 9.42 -12.52 -11.88
N PHE A 213 9.16 -11.77 -12.96
CA PHE A 213 7.89 -11.08 -13.09
C PHE A 213 6.77 -12.09 -13.33
N GLY A 214 5.58 -11.76 -12.86
CA GLY A 214 4.37 -12.50 -13.14
C GLY A 214 4.15 -12.59 -14.64
N THR A 215 3.51 -13.67 -15.08
CA THR A 215 2.97 -13.71 -16.44
C THR A 215 1.94 -12.61 -16.49
N ARG A 216 2.17 -11.57 -17.30
CA ARG A 216 1.14 -10.56 -17.58
C ARG A 216 -0.10 -11.32 -18.02
N ALA A 217 -1.09 -11.44 -17.14
CA ALA A 217 -2.41 -11.83 -17.56
C ALA A 217 -2.75 -10.85 -18.67
N GLN A 218 -3.11 -11.36 -19.85
CA GLN A 218 -3.64 -10.56 -20.96
C GLN A 218 -5.00 -9.95 -20.58
N SER A 219 -5.13 -9.39 -19.38
CA SER A 219 -6.22 -8.52 -19.01
C SER A 219 -5.94 -7.18 -19.66
N ILE A 220 -6.85 -6.79 -20.53
CA ILE A 220 -6.90 -5.57 -21.33
C ILE A 220 -6.94 -4.28 -20.47
N ILE A 221 -6.67 -4.36 -19.16
CA ILE A 221 -6.86 -3.28 -18.17
C ILE A 221 -5.54 -2.80 -17.52
N SER A 222 -4.37 -3.29 -17.95
CA SER A 222 -3.10 -2.66 -17.53
C SER A 222 -2.10 -2.48 -18.68
N ARG A 223 -2.52 -1.78 -19.73
CA ARG A 223 -1.58 -0.91 -20.43
C ARG A 223 -1.41 0.36 -19.58
N ARG A 224 -0.63 0.28 -18.50
CA ARG A 224 0.25 1.41 -18.20
C ARG A 224 1.47 1.22 -19.09
N THR A 225 1.29 1.57 -20.36
CA THR A 225 2.43 1.88 -21.23
C THR A 225 3.08 3.15 -20.70
N CYS A 226 4.37 3.28 -20.93
CA CYS A 226 5.20 4.39 -20.45
C CYS A 226 4.53 5.76 -20.68
N PRO A 227 4.76 6.77 -19.81
CA PRO A 227 4.10 8.08 -19.87
C PRO A 227 4.32 8.88 -21.17
N ALA A 228 5.18 8.40 -22.08
CA ALA A 228 5.23 8.94 -23.44
C ALA A 228 3.89 8.83 -24.19
N ASP A 229 3.06 7.82 -23.88
CA ASP A 229 1.71 7.66 -24.45
C ASP A 229 0.63 8.47 -23.70
N GLU A 230 0.91 9.02 -22.51
CA GLU A 230 -0.04 9.82 -21.71
C GLU A 230 0.14 11.33 -21.89
N VAL A 231 1.36 11.81 -22.16
CA VAL A 231 1.62 13.25 -22.34
C VAL A 231 1.04 13.74 -23.67
N ASN A 232 0.02 14.59 -23.59
CA ASN A 232 -0.53 15.32 -24.73
C ASN A 232 0.11 16.72 -24.80
N LEU A 233 1.03 16.94 -25.73
CA LEU A 233 1.70 18.22 -25.90
C LEU A 233 0.71 19.37 -26.16
N ALA A 234 -0.41 19.09 -26.85
CA ALA A 234 -1.45 20.07 -27.11
C ALA A 234 -2.19 20.49 -25.83
N GLU A 235 -2.38 19.56 -24.89
CA GLU A 235 -2.97 19.86 -23.59
C GLU A 235 -2.04 20.71 -22.72
N LEU A 236 -0.75 20.41 -22.70
CA LEU A 236 0.25 21.22 -21.99
C LEU A 236 0.31 22.65 -22.53
N ALA A 237 0.28 22.80 -23.86
CA ALA A 237 0.22 24.10 -24.52
C ALA A 237 -1.09 24.85 -24.18
N PHE A 238 -2.23 24.15 -24.18
CA PHE A 238 -3.54 24.73 -23.89
C PHE A 238 -3.60 25.32 -22.48
N TYR A 239 -3.05 24.61 -21.49
CA TYR A 239 -3.01 25.07 -20.10
C TYR A 239 -1.80 25.92 -19.74
N MET A 240 -1.08 26.44 -20.75
CA MET A 240 0.10 27.30 -20.59
C MET A 240 1.20 26.68 -19.71
N ARG A 241 1.31 25.35 -19.65
CA ARG A 241 2.33 24.61 -18.89
C ARG A 241 3.65 24.53 -19.67
N PHE A 242 4.20 25.68 -20.00
CA PHE A 242 5.34 25.77 -20.92
C PHE A 242 6.61 25.11 -20.39
N ASP A 243 6.88 25.17 -19.09
CA ASP A 243 8.07 24.51 -18.49
C ASP A 243 8.01 22.99 -18.68
N ALA A 244 6.82 22.40 -18.46
CA ALA A 244 6.60 20.97 -18.67
C ALA A 244 6.63 20.59 -20.15
N LEU A 245 6.10 21.45 -21.02
CA LEU A 245 6.14 21.27 -22.46
C LEU A 245 7.59 21.31 -22.98
N GLU A 246 8.38 22.30 -22.56
CA GLU A 246 9.79 22.45 -22.91
C GLU A 246 10.57 21.22 -22.44
N GLN A 247 10.38 20.79 -21.20
CA GLN A 247 11.02 19.60 -20.66
C GLN A 247 10.67 18.33 -21.46
N ALA A 248 9.41 18.21 -21.91
CA ALA A 248 8.97 17.06 -22.69
C ALA A 248 9.63 17.01 -24.07
N ILE A 249 9.77 18.14 -24.76
CA ILE A 249 10.28 18.17 -26.14
C ILE A 249 11.80 18.38 -26.24
N ARG A 250 12.46 18.72 -25.13
CA ARG A 250 13.90 19.02 -25.07
C ARG A 250 14.74 17.91 -25.70
N ASN A 251 15.68 18.30 -26.57
CA ASN A 251 16.62 17.41 -27.25
C ASN A 251 15.97 16.27 -28.06
N GLY A 252 14.71 16.43 -28.50
CA GLY A 252 14.03 15.38 -29.29
C GLY A 252 13.65 14.14 -28.49
N ALA A 253 13.62 14.22 -27.16
CA ALA A 253 13.40 13.06 -26.28
C ALA A 253 11.93 12.58 -26.21
N PHE A 254 10.99 13.33 -26.78
CA PHE A 254 9.58 12.96 -26.77
C PHE A 254 9.31 11.82 -27.75
N ALA A 255 8.87 10.66 -27.23
CA ALA A 255 8.59 9.47 -28.03
C ALA A 255 7.08 9.27 -28.33
N GLY A 256 6.21 10.18 -27.87
CA GLY A 256 4.77 10.12 -28.08
C GLY A 256 4.30 10.72 -29.43
N ASP A 257 2.99 10.72 -29.66
CA ASP A 257 2.40 11.36 -30.84
C ASP A 257 2.41 12.89 -30.70
N VAL A 258 3.37 13.54 -31.37
CA VAL A 258 3.52 15.01 -31.41
C VAL A 258 2.32 15.73 -32.03
N ASN A 259 1.50 15.02 -32.81
CA ASN A 259 0.32 15.55 -33.49
C ASN A 259 -0.97 15.23 -32.76
N ARG A 260 -0.89 14.65 -31.55
CA ARG A 260 -2.06 14.33 -30.74
C ARG A 260 -2.89 15.59 -30.50
N LEU A 261 -4.17 15.49 -30.80
CA LEU A 261 -5.11 16.60 -30.66
C LEU A 261 -5.56 16.78 -29.21
N TYR A 262 -5.74 18.03 -28.79
CA TYR A 262 -6.47 18.42 -27.59
C TYR A 262 -7.48 19.50 -27.96
N LYS A 263 -8.77 19.28 -27.66
CA LYS A 263 -9.88 20.13 -28.13
C LYS A 263 -9.78 20.44 -29.65
N GLN A 264 -9.47 19.40 -30.43
CA GLN A 264 -9.31 19.45 -31.90
C GLN A 264 -8.12 20.27 -32.41
N LEU A 265 -7.22 20.74 -31.54
CA LEU A 265 -6.02 21.49 -31.91
C LEU A 265 -4.75 20.69 -31.58
N THR A 266 -3.68 20.86 -32.37
CA THR A 266 -2.34 20.33 -32.03
C THR A 266 -1.56 21.34 -31.17
N ALA A 267 -0.47 20.90 -30.56
CA ALA A 267 0.44 21.79 -29.83
C ALA A 267 0.97 22.93 -30.71
N LEU A 268 1.33 22.63 -31.96
CA LEU A 268 1.80 23.62 -32.93
C LEU A 268 0.74 24.72 -33.16
N HIS A 269 -0.54 24.35 -33.28
CA HIS A 269 -1.62 25.31 -33.46
C HIS A 269 -1.78 26.22 -32.25
N ILE A 270 -1.86 25.65 -31.07
CA ILE A 270 -2.09 26.38 -29.82
C ILE A 270 -0.96 27.38 -29.54
N LEU A 271 0.30 26.96 -29.74
CA LEU A 271 1.46 27.81 -29.56
C LEU A 271 1.54 28.92 -30.61
N SER A 272 1.03 28.67 -31.83
CA SER A 272 1.04 29.64 -32.93
C SER A 272 -0.08 30.68 -32.82
N THR A 273 -1.25 30.29 -32.29
CA THR A 273 -2.39 31.20 -32.13
C THR A 273 -2.31 32.02 -30.85
N GLY A 274 -1.47 31.62 -29.89
CA GLY A 274 -1.35 32.34 -28.62
C GLY A 274 -2.60 32.23 -27.75
N PHE A 275 -3.41 31.18 -27.94
CA PHE A 275 -4.65 30.98 -27.20
C PHE A 275 -4.47 29.89 -26.14
N GLY A 276 -4.76 30.19 -24.88
CA GLY A 276 -4.66 29.23 -23.79
C GLY A 276 -5.56 29.57 -22.62
N VAL A 277 -5.54 28.71 -21.62
CA VAL A 277 -6.29 28.83 -20.39
C VAL A 277 -5.32 28.73 -19.22
N THR A 278 -5.40 29.65 -18.26
CA THR A 278 -4.57 29.57 -17.06
C THR A 278 -5.00 28.38 -16.19
N PRO A 279 -4.18 27.93 -15.21
CA PRO A 279 -4.56 26.86 -14.29
C PRO A 279 -5.89 27.11 -13.53
N GLU A 280 -6.35 28.36 -13.46
CA GLU A 280 -7.60 28.80 -12.85
C GLU A 280 -8.77 28.94 -13.86
N ASP A 281 -8.69 28.29 -15.02
CA ASP A 281 -9.71 28.29 -16.08
C ASP A 281 -10.04 29.66 -16.69
N THR A 282 -9.09 30.60 -16.64
CA THR A 282 -9.25 31.92 -17.28
C THR A 282 -8.66 31.90 -18.69
N SER A 283 -9.47 32.20 -19.71
CA SER A 283 -8.98 32.29 -21.09
C SER A 283 -8.05 33.50 -21.23
N LEU A 284 -6.84 33.26 -21.74
CA LEU A 284 -5.82 34.28 -21.92
C LEU A 284 -5.25 34.21 -23.34
N GLU A 285 -5.14 35.36 -23.99
CA GLU A 285 -4.33 35.52 -25.19
C GLU A 285 -2.90 35.87 -24.77
N TYR A 286 -1.92 35.14 -25.30
CA TYR A 286 -0.49 35.33 -25.04
C TYR A 286 0.27 35.42 -26.38
N GLU A 287 1.48 35.99 -26.34
CA GLU A 287 2.30 36.05 -27.54
C GLU A 287 2.71 34.64 -28.02
N PRO A 288 2.64 34.33 -29.33
CA PRO A 288 3.05 33.03 -29.84
C PRO A 288 4.45 32.62 -29.36
N ARG A 289 4.58 31.37 -28.91
CA ARG A 289 5.82 30.84 -28.32
C ARG A 289 6.77 30.32 -29.41
N VAL A 290 7.44 31.27 -30.07
CA VAL A 290 8.36 31.02 -31.20
C VAL A 290 9.46 30.02 -30.85
N ASP A 291 9.97 30.08 -29.62
CA ASP A 291 11.00 29.18 -29.07
C ASP A 291 10.57 27.71 -29.08
N LEU A 292 9.35 27.43 -28.62
CA LEU A 292 8.80 26.08 -28.57
C LEU A 292 8.36 25.59 -29.96
N ILE A 293 7.87 26.49 -30.81
CA ILE A 293 7.56 26.20 -32.21
C ILE A 293 8.82 25.79 -32.97
N GLU A 294 9.92 26.54 -32.83
CA GLU A 294 11.20 26.22 -33.46
C GLU A 294 11.71 24.85 -32.99
N CYS A 295 11.59 24.55 -31.69
CA CYS A 295 11.95 23.25 -31.15
C CYS A 295 11.11 22.11 -31.77
N LEU A 296 9.77 22.28 -31.87
CA LEU A 296 8.89 21.29 -32.48
C LEU A 296 9.24 21.03 -33.96
N LEU A 297 9.45 22.11 -34.73
CA LEU A 297 9.76 22.03 -36.16
C LEU A 297 11.14 21.45 -36.45
N THR A 298 12.13 21.71 -35.57
CA THR A 298 13.51 21.24 -35.75
C THR A 298 13.71 19.80 -35.29
N GLN A 299 13.05 19.38 -34.20
CA GLN A 299 13.28 18.08 -33.58
C GLN A 299 12.33 16.99 -34.08
N TYR A 300 11.15 17.33 -34.60
CA TYR A 300 10.12 16.35 -34.97
C TYR A 300 9.67 16.51 -36.44
N PRO A 301 10.36 15.84 -37.39
CA PRO A 301 10.03 15.93 -38.83
C PRO A 301 8.62 15.45 -39.19
N SER A 302 7.98 14.67 -38.31
CA SER A 302 6.62 14.17 -38.47
C SER A 302 5.53 15.16 -38.01
N ILE A 303 5.90 16.35 -37.54
CA ILE A 303 4.93 17.36 -37.10
C ILE A 303 4.00 17.77 -38.25
N ASN A 304 2.69 17.76 -37.98
CA ASN A 304 1.67 18.11 -38.95
C ASN A 304 1.56 19.64 -39.05
N LEU A 305 1.92 20.17 -40.22
CA LEU A 305 1.86 21.60 -40.53
C LEU A 305 0.47 22.05 -41.00
N GLU A 306 -0.44 21.12 -41.28
CA GLU A 306 -1.77 21.43 -41.81
C GLU A 306 -2.76 21.75 -40.68
N ILE A 307 -3.43 22.89 -40.83
CA ILE A 307 -4.51 23.34 -39.95
C ILE A 307 -5.78 22.60 -40.31
N THR A 308 -6.01 21.43 -39.70
CA THR A 308 -7.31 20.78 -39.80
C THR A 308 -8.30 21.49 -38.87
N GLN A 309 -8.99 22.48 -39.44
CA GLN A 309 -10.14 23.26 -38.95
C GLN A 309 -9.82 24.63 -38.34
N THR A 310 -10.54 25.63 -38.84
CA THR A 310 -10.49 27.03 -38.39
C THR A 310 -10.99 27.12 -36.94
N VAL A 311 -10.17 27.77 -36.10
CA VAL A 311 -10.36 28.01 -34.65
C VAL A 311 -11.77 28.53 -34.29
N SER A 312 -12.45 29.18 -35.23
CA SER A 312 -13.81 29.73 -35.06
C SER A 312 -14.87 28.67 -34.70
N SER A 313 -14.67 27.39 -35.04
CA SER A 313 -15.66 26.33 -34.80
C SER A 313 -15.59 25.70 -33.39
N VAL A 314 -14.43 25.72 -32.74
CA VAL A 314 -14.21 25.09 -31.42
C VAL A 314 -14.67 25.97 -30.26
N LEU A 315 -14.63 27.30 -30.43
CA LEU A 315 -15.01 28.28 -29.40
C LEU A 315 -16.51 28.34 -29.08
N HIS A 316 -17.37 27.64 -29.84
CA HIS A 316 -18.83 27.70 -29.71
C HIS A 316 -19.47 26.43 -29.14
N SER A 317 -18.68 25.43 -28.77
CA SER A 317 -19.16 24.21 -28.11
C SER A 317 -18.70 24.20 -26.65
N ASN A 318 -19.47 24.90 -25.80
CA ASN A 318 -19.46 24.75 -24.35
C ASN A 318 -20.20 23.47 -23.95
#